data_AF-A0A2T7QB21-F1
#
_entry.id   AF-A0A2T7QB21-F1
#
_cell.length_a   1.000
_cell.length_b   1.000
_cell.length_c   1.000
_cell.angle_alpha   90.00
_cell.angle_beta   90.00
_cell.angle_gamma   90.00
#
_symmetry.space_group_name_H-M   'P 1'
#
loop_
_entity.id
_entity.type
_entity.pdbx_description
1 polymer ?
#
loop_
_entity_poly.entity_id
_entity_poly.type
_entity_poly.pdbx_seq_one_letter_code
_entity_poly.pdbx_strand_id
1 'polypeptide(L)'
;MENIHIRCPKCSWRPDGCAHWQCTCGTVWDTFSTGARCPGCGRVWEYTQCVDRVIGGCSQISLHLDWYEGLDDVVNKLKKEISESWHVSTHS
;
A
#
# COMPACT_ATOMS: atom_id res chain seq x y z
N MET A 1 9.06 15.38 0.65
CA MET A 1 8.68 13.98 0.31
C MET A 1 7.76 13.52 1.41
N GLU A 2 6.57 13.05 1.05
CA GLU A 2 5.67 12.44 2.02
C GLU A 2 6.32 11.13 2.49
N ASN A 3 6.55 11.00 3.80
CA ASN A 3 7.27 9.88 4.39
C ASN A 3 6.37 8.65 4.48
N ILE A 4 5.90 8.15 3.34
CA ILE A 4 5.23 6.86 3.28
C ILE A 4 6.29 5.77 3.36
N HIS A 5 6.11 4.87 4.31
CA HIS A 5 6.95 3.67 4.42
C HIS A 5 6.09 2.43 4.30
N ILE A 6 6.58 1.45 3.55
CA ILE A 6 5.88 0.18 3.38
C ILE A 6 6.56 -0.87 4.25
N ARG A 7 5.82 -1.41 5.22
CA ARG A 7 6.32 -2.40 6.19
C ARG A 7 5.22 -3.36 6.61
N CYS A 8 5.58 -4.62 6.86
CA CYS A 8 4.64 -5.58 7.42
C CYS A 8 4.16 -5.09 8.79
N PRO A 9 2.84 -4.93 9.04
CA PRO A 9 2.33 -4.44 10.32
C PRO A 9 2.52 -5.43 11.48
N LYS A 10 2.97 -6.66 11.18
CA LYS A 10 3.19 -7.72 12.17
C LYS A 10 4.66 -7.93 12.53
N CYS A 11 5.59 -7.73 11.61
CA CYS A 11 7.02 -8.01 11.83
C CYS A 11 7.98 -6.96 11.27
N SER A 12 7.47 -5.87 10.70
CA SER A 12 8.24 -4.76 10.13
C SER A 12 9.13 -5.10 8.92
N TRP A 13 8.97 -6.28 8.32
CA TRP A 13 9.64 -6.63 7.05
C TRP A 13 9.31 -5.60 5.97
N ARG A 14 10.32 -5.20 5.19
CA ARG A 14 10.20 -4.20 4.13
C ARG A 14 10.20 -4.89 2.76
N PRO A 15 9.28 -4.52 1.84
CA PRO A 15 9.33 -5.00 0.47
C PRO A 15 10.68 -4.73 -0.18
N ASP A 16 11.19 -5.74 -0.87
CA ASP A 16 12.46 -5.73 -1.60
C ASP A 16 12.26 -5.43 -3.11
N GLY A 17 11.01 -5.26 -3.55
CA GLY A 17 10.64 -5.06 -4.95
C GLY A 17 10.55 -6.34 -5.78
N CYS A 18 10.72 -7.51 -5.18
CA CYS A 18 10.64 -8.80 -5.87
C CYS A 18 9.18 -9.30 -5.97
N ALA A 19 8.96 -10.17 -6.96
CA ALA A 19 7.64 -10.73 -7.25
C ALA A 19 7.30 -11.92 -6.32
N HIS A 20 6.87 -11.61 -5.09
CA HIS A 20 6.57 -12.63 -4.08
C HIS A 20 5.10 -13.08 -4.03
N TRP A 21 4.19 -12.37 -4.71
CA TRP A 21 2.74 -12.62 -4.59
C TRP A 21 2.14 -13.11 -5.90
N GLN A 22 1.21 -14.06 -5.81
CA GLN A 22 0.51 -14.63 -6.95
C GLN A 22 -1.01 -14.39 -6.87
N CYS A 23 -1.61 -14.06 -8.01
CA CYS A 23 -3.05 -13.82 -8.13
C CYS A 23 -3.74 -15.13 -8.51
N THR A 24 -5.05 -15.19 -8.29
CA THR A 24 -5.91 -16.27 -8.79
C THR A 24 -5.93 -16.40 -10.32
N CYS A 25 -5.49 -15.38 -11.07
CA CYS A 25 -5.30 -15.48 -12.52
C CYS A 25 -3.90 -16.02 -12.92
N GLY A 26 -3.03 -16.32 -11.95
CA GLY A 26 -1.68 -16.84 -12.17
C GLY A 26 -0.57 -15.80 -12.25
N THR A 27 -0.88 -14.51 -12.39
CA THR A 27 0.12 -13.42 -12.40
C THR A 27 0.89 -13.38 -11.09
N VAL A 28 2.23 -13.36 -11.16
CA VAL A 28 3.14 -13.18 -10.03
C VAL A 28 3.75 -11.78 -10.12
N TRP A 29 3.70 -10.99 -9.04
CA TRP A 29 4.19 -9.61 -9.06
C TRP A 29 4.54 -9.09 -7.65
N ASP A 30 5.20 -7.92 -7.60
CA ASP A 30 5.31 -7.14 -6.38
C ASP A 30 3.99 -6.41 -6.13
N THR A 31 3.25 -6.81 -5.10
CA THR A 31 1.95 -6.24 -4.77
C THR A 31 2.01 -4.72 -4.49
N PHE A 32 3.15 -4.22 -4.01
CA PHE A 32 3.30 -2.81 -3.64
C PHE A 32 3.54 -1.89 -4.84
N SER A 33 4.09 -2.42 -5.95
CA SER A 33 4.26 -1.67 -7.21
C SER A 33 2.95 -1.16 -7.82
N THR A 34 1.80 -1.71 -7.40
CA THR A 34 0.47 -1.45 -7.99
C THR A 34 -0.62 -1.17 -6.95
N GLY A 35 -0.25 -1.05 -5.67
CA GLY A 35 -1.24 -0.89 -4.59
C GLY A 35 -2.22 -2.08 -4.53
N ALA A 36 -1.70 -3.31 -4.60
CA ALA A 36 -2.44 -4.57 -4.61
C ALA A 36 -3.37 -4.81 -5.82
N ARG A 37 -3.26 -4.00 -6.87
CA ARG A 37 -3.98 -4.25 -8.12
C ARG A 37 -3.19 -5.20 -9.02
N CYS A 38 -3.73 -6.39 -9.24
CA CYS A 38 -3.13 -7.35 -10.16
C CYS A 38 -2.97 -6.75 -11.56
N PRO A 39 -1.75 -6.73 -12.14
CA PRO A 39 -1.55 -6.17 -13.48
C PRO A 39 -2.11 -7.06 -14.60
N GLY A 40 -2.36 -8.34 -14.33
CA GLY A 40 -2.92 -9.28 -15.31
C GLY A 40 -4.43 -9.15 -15.47
N CYS A 41 -5.20 -9.17 -14.38
CA CYS A 41 -6.67 -9.18 -14.42
C CYS A 41 -7.34 -7.93 -13.81
N GLY A 42 -6.56 -7.01 -13.23
CA GLY A 42 -7.07 -5.77 -12.65
C GLY A 42 -7.74 -5.90 -11.28
N ARG A 43 -7.84 -7.11 -10.72
CA ARG A 43 -8.38 -7.36 -9.37
C ARG A 43 -7.56 -6.61 -8.31
N VAL A 44 -8.24 -5.93 -7.39
CA VAL A 44 -7.62 -5.28 -6.23
C VAL A 44 -7.74 -6.21 -5.03
N TRP A 45 -6.61 -6.53 -4.39
CA TRP A 45 -6.58 -7.38 -3.20
C TRP A 45 -6.66 -6.54 -1.93
N GLU A 46 -7.62 -6.85 -1.07
CA GLU A 46 -7.81 -6.17 0.22
C GLU A 46 -6.75 -6.59 1.25
N TYR A 47 -6.26 -7.82 1.15
CA TYR A 47 -5.31 -8.40 2.09
C TYR A 47 -3.99 -8.76 1.40
N THR A 48 -2.89 -8.64 2.15
CA THR A 48 -1.55 -9.05 1.71
C THR A 48 -0.94 -9.96 2.76
N GLN A 49 -0.43 -11.11 2.30
CA GLN A 49 0.36 -12.02 3.14
C GLN A 49 1.81 -11.55 3.19
N CYS A 50 2.41 -11.51 4.38
CA CYS A 50 3.85 -11.30 4.50
C CYS A 50 4.62 -12.49 3.89
N VAL A 51 5.79 -12.23 3.31
CA VAL A 51 6.64 -13.29 2.73
C VAL A 51 7.04 -14.32 3.78
N ASP A 52 7.56 -15.46 3.31
CA ASP A 52 7.97 -16.55 4.17
C ASP A 52 9.14 -16.20 5.10
N ARG A 53 9.28 -16.93 6.21
CA ARG A 53 10.38 -16.80 7.16
C ARG A 53 11.76 -17.01 6.53
N VAL A 54 11.88 -17.81 5.48
CA VAL A 54 13.14 -18.00 4.73
C VAL A 54 13.61 -16.68 4.08
N ILE A 55 12.68 -15.80 3.69
CA ILE A 55 12.95 -14.47 3.12
C ILE A 55 13.05 -13.41 4.24
N GLY A 56 12.70 -13.76 5.48
CA GLY A 56 12.71 -12.88 6.65
C GLY A 56 11.33 -12.28 6.99
N GLY A 57 10.25 -12.75 6.37
CA GLY A 57 8.88 -12.36 6.73
C GLY A 57 8.28 -13.21 7.85
N CYS A 58 6.97 -13.04 8.08
CA CYS A 58 6.25 -13.76 9.15
C CYS A 58 5.08 -14.63 8.66
N SER A 59 4.82 -14.67 7.35
CA SER A 59 3.72 -15.42 6.72
C SER A 59 2.30 -15.04 7.17
N GLN A 60 2.15 -14.03 8.03
CA GLN A 60 0.85 -13.53 8.52
C GLN A 60 0.16 -12.67 7.45
N ILE A 61 -1.17 -12.65 7.49
CA ILE A 61 -2.01 -11.84 6.61
C ILE A 61 -2.45 -10.58 7.36
N SER A 62 -2.50 -9.46 6.64
CA SER A 62 -2.98 -8.15 7.13
C SER A 62 -3.67 -7.40 5.99
N LEU A 63 -4.46 -6.37 6.31
CA LEU A 63 -5.01 -5.48 5.30
C LEU A 63 -3.87 -4.85 4.51
N HIS A 64 -4.01 -4.72 3.19
CA HIS A 64 -2.96 -4.13 2.36
C HIS A 64 -2.65 -2.69 2.77
N LEU A 65 -3.67 -1.92 3.17
CA LEU A 65 -3.51 -0.54 3.63
C LEU A 65 -2.71 -0.43 4.94
N ASP A 66 -2.79 -1.43 5.83
CA ASP A 66 -2.02 -1.44 7.09
C ASP A 66 -0.50 -1.52 6.87
N TRP A 67 -0.05 -1.85 5.65
CA TRP A 67 1.37 -1.85 5.32
C TRP A 67 1.95 -0.45 5.11
N TYR A 68 1.10 0.56 4.89
CA TYR A 68 1.52 1.92 4.57
C TYR A 68 1.55 2.79 5.83
N GLU A 69 2.72 2.90 6.44
CA GLU A 69 2.96 3.85 7.53
C GLU A 69 3.01 5.28 6.98
N GLY A 70 2.39 6.23 7.67
CA GLY A 70 2.36 7.64 7.29
C GLY A 70 1.26 8.01 6.28
N LEU A 71 0.37 7.06 5.91
CA LEU A 71 -0.72 7.33 4.99
C LEU A 71 -1.73 8.35 5.54
N ASP A 72 -2.03 8.31 6.84
CA ASP A 72 -2.96 9.24 7.49
C ASP A 72 -2.50 10.70 7.37
N ASP A 73 -1.20 10.95 7.54
CA ASP A 73 -0.62 12.29 7.45
C ASP A 73 -0.79 12.86 6.03
N VAL A 74 -0.57 12.02 5.01
CA VAL A 74 -0.78 12.38 3.61
C VAL A 74 -2.25 12.70 3.35
N VAL A 75 -3.16 11.83 3.79
CA VAL A 75 -4.60 12.03 3.62
C VAL A 75 -5.06 13.32 4.29
N ASN A 76 -4.61 13.60 5.51
CA ASN A 76 -4.98 14.80 6.25
C ASN A 76 -4.44 16.07 5.59
N LYS A 77 -3.21 16.02 5.07
CA LYS A 77 -2.63 17.13 4.31
C LYS A 77 -3.41 17.41 3.03
N LEU A 78 -3.73 16.38 2.24
CA LEU A 78 -4.54 16.53 1.03
C LEU A 78 -5.93 17.08 1.34
N LYS A 79 -6.59 16.60 2.41
CA LYS A 79 -7.88 17.15 2.85
C LYS A 79 -7.80 18.64 3.16
N LYS A 80 -6.73 19.08 3.81
CA LYS A 80 -6.50 20.49 4.12
C LYS A 80 -6.30 21.33 2.86
N GLU A 81 -5.44 20.89 1.94
CA GLU A 81 -5.18 21.57 0.67
C GLU A 81 -6.46 21.70 -0.19
N ILE A 82 -7.25 20.63 -0.26
CA ILE A 82 -8.56 20.66 -0.93
C ILE A 82 -9.48 21.68 -0.23
N SER A 83 -9.62 21.63 1.09
CA SER A 83 -10.46 22.57 1.83
C SER A 83 -10.07 24.03 1.59
N GLU A 84 -8.77 24.34 1.56
CA GLU A 84 -8.25 25.69 1.33
C GLU A 84 -8.50 26.17 -0.10
N SER A 85 -8.33 25.28 -1.10
CA SER A 85 -8.59 25.59 -2.51
C SER A 85 -10.06 25.97 -2.77
N TRP A 86 -11.01 25.33 -2.08
CA TRP A 86 -12.44 25.61 -2.23
C TRP A 86 -12.85 26.92 -1.53
N HIS A 87 -12.17 27.32 -0.46
CA HIS A 87 -12.40 28.61 0.22
C HIS A 87 -11.99 29.81 -0.65
N VAL A 88 -10.89 29.69 -1.41
CA VAL A 88 -10.43 30.74 -2.34
C VAL A 88 -11.38 30.90 -3.52
N SER A 89 -11.94 29.80 -4.01
CA SER A 89 -12.84 29.79 -5.18
C SER A 89 -14.24 30.37 -4.90
N THR A 90 -14.63 30.51 -3.62
CA THR A 90 -15.96 31.02 -3.20
C THR A 90 -15.97 32.49 -2.81
N HIS A 91 -14.79 33.13 -2.72
CA HIS A 91 -14.62 34.56 -2.42
C HIS A 91 -14.08 35.38 -3.61
N SER A 92 -14.17 34.85 -4.84
CA SER A 92 -13.81 35.55 -6.09
C SER A 92 -15.03 35.80 -6.96
#